data_AF-A0A7R6WLV0-F1
#
_entry.id   AF-A0A7R6WLV0-F1
#
_cell.length_a   1.000
_cell.length_b   1.000
_cell.length_c   1.000
_cell.angle_alpha   90.00
_cell.angle_beta   90.00
_cell.angle_gamma   90.00
#
_symmetry.space_group_name_H-M   'P 1'
#
loop_
_entity.id
_entity.type
_entity.pdbx_description
1 polymer ?
#
loop_
_entity_poly.entity_id
_entity_poly.type
_entity_poly.pdbx_seq_one_letter_code
_entity_poly.pdbx_strand_id
1 'polypeptide(L)'
;MVTFSGPPASAIRNLPISDELKTVLEGAGNAVGIDEIRIVSGGQPAKGEGTRRTGSTRHDHGRAADLQLIVGGAAKTFSDNAADPVVSAFVTACAARGATGIGAGVGYMGDRTIHVGFGTSVDDRSQLTWGAGGKSVNAPRWLTAAAEAGWNSAKTLPLKAEKPGRYQVIARSGLKLRLGPGTEFEAVETLPLGTELTVVAFESENNAWAKVDLQGDGLLDGHVLATFLAPVDNPTGNEAAPEPEAA
;
A
#
# COMPACT_ATOMS: atom_id res chain seq x y z
N MET A 1 5.13 -13.35 -6.29
CA MET A 1 4.66 -12.94 -4.94
C MET A 1 5.89 -12.55 -4.15
N VAL A 2 5.87 -11.36 -3.57
CA VAL A 2 6.99 -10.86 -2.75
C VAL A 2 7.14 -11.68 -1.47
N THR A 3 8.38 -11.96 -1.09
CA THR A 3 8.70 -12.67 0.15
C THR A 3 9.18 -11.69 1.21
N PHE A 4 9.08 -12.07 2.49
CA PHE A 4 9.58 -11.28 3.61
C PHE A 4 10.64 -12.06 4.37
N SER A 5 11.70 -11.36 4.80
CA SER A 5 12.72 -11.91 5.69
C SER A 5 13.05 -10.93 6.81
N GLY A 6 13.65 -11.44 7.89
CA GLY A 6 13.99 -10.65 9.07
C GLY A 6 12.76 -10.23 9.90
N PRO A 7 12.93 -9.30 10.86
CA PRO A 7 14.20 -8.72 11.30
C PRO A 7 15.16 -9.76 11.90
N PRO A 8 16.49 -9.54 11.87
CA PRO A 8 17.43 -10.44 12.51
C PRO A 8 17.22 -10.44 14.04
N ALA A 9 17.36 -11.59 14.69
CA ALA A 9 17.16 -11.73 16.13
C ALA A 9 18.09 -10.83 16.97
N SER A 10 19.23 -10.41 16.40
CA SER A 10 20.19 -9.48 17.00
C SER A 10 19.75 -8.01 16.94
N ALA A 11 18.79 -7.63 16.09
CA ALA A 11 18.29 -6.25 16.03
C ALA A 11 17.64 -5.83 17.35
N ILE A 12 17.79 -4.57 17.74
CA ILE A 12 17.06 -4.03 18.91
C ILE A 12 15.55 -4.13 18.66
N ARG A 13 15.10 -3.69 17.47
CA ARG A 13 13.71 -3.78 17.05
C ARG A 13 13.52 -5.07 16.25
N ASN A 14 13.36 -6.18 16.95
CA ASN A 14 13.25 -7.53 16.37
C ASN A 14 11.84 -8.12 16.48
N LEU A 15 10.83 -7.33 16.87
CA LEU A 15 9.45 -7.79 16.84
C LEU A 15 8.90 -7.77 15.41
N PRO A 16 7.85 -8.56 15.12
CA PRO A 16 7.15 -8.49 13.85
C PRO A 16 6.64 -7.08 13.53
N ILE A 17 6.48 -6.80 12.23
CA ILE A 17 5.70 -5.66 11.75
C ILE A 17 4.21 -5.97 11.89
N SER A 18 3.36 -4.94 11.97
CA SER A 18 1.92 -5.13 12.03
C SER A 18 1.36 -5.66 10.71
N ASP A 19 0.21 -6.35 10.76
CA ASP A 19 -0.49 -6.81 9.55
C ASP A 19 -0.89 -5.64 8.63
N GLU A 20 -1.21 -4.49 9.23
CA GLU A 20 -1.47 -3.23 8.54
C GLU A 20 -0.27 -2.81 7.68
N LEU A 21 0.94 -2.79 8.26
CA LEU A 21 2.15 -2.44 7.53
C LEU A 21 2.52 -3.53 6.51
N LYS A 22 2.38 -4.81 6.88
CA LYS A 22 2.67 -5.93 5.99
C LYS A 22 1.85 -5.84 4.70
N THR A 23 0.55 -5.54 4.81
CA THR A 23 -0.34 -5.37 3.65
C THR A 23 0.13 -4.23 2.73
N VAL A 24 0.55 -3.10 3.30
CA VAL A 24 1.10 -1.97 2.54
C VAL A 24 2.36 -2.40 1.77
N LEU A 25 3.31 -3.03 2.47
CA LEU A 25 4.59 -3.44 1.89
C LEU A 25 4.42 -4.53 0.84
N GLU A 26 3.57 -5.51 1.10
CA GLU A 26 3.29 -6.62 0.18
C GLU A 26 2.62 -6.12 -1.10
N GLY A 27 1.58 -5.30 -0.97
CA GLY A 27 0.89 -4.70 -2.11
C GLY A 27 1.81 -3.79 -2.92
N ALA A 28 2.68 -3.02 -2.28
CA ALA A 28 3.67 -2.18 -2.96
C ALA A 28 4.75 -3.01 -3.66
N GLY A 29 5.27 -4.04 -3.00
CA GLY A 29 6.31 -4.91 -3.54
C GLY A 29 5.84 -5.68 -4.77
N ASN A 30 4.64 -6.28 -4.71
CA ASN A 30 4.04 -6.96 -5.84
C ASN A 30 3.79 -6.02 -7.04
N ALA A 31 3.35 -4.77 -6.79
CA ALA A 31 3.05 -3.81 -7.83
C ALA A 31 4.27 -3.34 -8.64
N VAL A 32 5.49 -3.47 -8.10
CA VAL A 32 6.71 -2.96 -8.73
C VAL A 32 7.78 -4.03 -8.97
N GLY A 33 7.41 -5.31 -8.79
CA GLY A 33 8.29 -6.45 -9.07
C GLY A 33 9.43 -6.63 -8.06
N ILE A 34 9.16 -6.47 -6.76
CA ILE A 34 10.10 -6.84 -5.69
C ILE A 34 10.04 -8.35 -5.43
N ASP A 35 11.19 -9.01 -5.34
CA ASP A 35 11.29 -10.43 -5.01
C ASP A 35 11.24 -10.67 -3.49
N GLU A 36 12.00 -9.87 -2.73
CA GLU A 36 12.09 -9.97 -1.28
C GLU A 36 12.13 -8.56 -0.65
N ILE A 37 11.30 -8.35 0.37
CA ILE A 37 11.41 -7.24 1.30
C ILE A 37 12.16 -7.74 2.53
N ARG A 38 13.42 -7.35 2.63
CA ARG A 38 14.28 -7.71 3.76
C ARG A 38 14.13 -6.69 4.87
N ILE A 39 13.50 -7.07 5.97
CA ILE A 39 13.35 -6.22 7.14
C ILE A 39 14.67 -6.24 7.92
N VAL A 40 15.35 -5.10 7.99
CA VAL A 40 16.58 -4.92 8.79
C VAL A 40 16.23 -4.57 10.23
N SER A 41 15.12 -3.84 10.42
CA SER A 41 14.63 -3.44 11.73
C SER A 41 13.10 -3.40 11.72
N GLY A 42 12.47 -4.24 12.55
CA GLY A 42 11.02 -4.41 12.63
C GLY A 42 10.39 -3.59 13.76
N GLY A 43 9.40 -4.18 14.42
CA GLY A 43 8.66 -3.56 15.52
C GLY A 43 9.43 -3.51 16.84
N GLN A 44 8.90 -2.72 17.77
CA GLN A 44 9.37 -2.63 19.16
C GLN A 44 8.20 -2.47 20.14
N PRO A 45 8.40 -2.73 21.45
CA PRO A 45 7.42 -2.41 22.48
C PRO A 45 7.19 -0.91 22.62
N ALA A 46 5.97 -0.50 22.97
CA ALA A 46 5.72 0.89 23.32
C ALA A 46 6.45 1.30 24.60
N LYS A 47 6.51 2.62 24.85
CA LYS A 47 7.09 3.16 26.09
C LYS A 47 6.37 2.57 27.30
N GLY A 48 7.12 1.87 28.15
CA GLY A 48 6.60 1.23 29.37
C GLY A 48 6.24 -0.26 29.23
N GLU A 49 6.23 -0.81 28.01
CA GLU A 49 5.85 -2.21 27.77
C GLU A 49 7.05 -3.17 27.65
N GLY A 50 8.27 -2.64 27.52
CA GLY A 50 9.47 -3.46 27.39
C GLY A 50 10.76 -2.67 27.28
N THR A 51 11.88 -3.38 27.35
CA THR A 51 13.23 -2.77 27.39
C THR A 51 13.93 -2.74 26.03
N ARG A 52 13.53 -3.59 25.09
CA ARG A 52 14.20 -3.74 23.78
C ARG A 52 13.62 -2.79 22.73
N ARG A 53 13.92 -1.49 22.88
CA ARG A 53 13.41 -0.40 22.03
C ARG A 53 14.46 0.68 21.80
N THR A 54 14.34 1.44 20.72
CA THR A 54 15.22 2.59 20.42
C THR A 54 14.53 3.60 19.50
N GLY A 55 14.95 4.86 19.59
CA GLY A 55 14.50 5.90 18.67
C GLY A 55 13.01 6.21 18.73
N SER A 56 12.42 6.42 17.55
CA SER A 56 11.05 6.89 17.37
C SER A 56 10.00 5.87 17.82
N THR A 57 8.82 6.35 18.25
CA THR A 57 7.63 5.53 18.51
C THR A 57 6.97 4.98 17.25
N ARG A 58 7.43 5.37 16.04
CA ARG A 58 6.90 4.85 14.76
C ARG A 58 7.00 3.33 14.63
N HIS A 59 7.99 2.70 15.27
CA HIS A 59 8.13 1.24 15.27
C HIS A 59 7.34 0.56 16.38
N ASP A 60 6.72 1.31 17.28
CA ASP A 60 5.93 0.73 18.37
C ASP A 60 4.83 -0.14 17.75
N HIS A 61 4.69 -1.36 18.26
CA HIS A 61 3.75 -2.38 17.78
C HIS A 61 3.87 -2.70 16.28
N GLY A 62 5.07 -2.53 15.70
CA GLY A 62 5.34 -2.93 14.32
C GLY A 62 4.81 -1.97 13.25
N ARG A 63 4.47 -0.73 13.64
CA ARG A 63 3.90 0.30 12.74
C ARG A 63 4.90 0.92 11.76
N ALA A 64 6.17 0.51 11.79
CA ALA A 64 7.19 0.88 10.82
C ALA A 64 8.25 -0.21 10.68
N ALA A 65 8.95 -0.18 9.55
CA ALA A 65 10.06 -1.05 9.23
C ALA A 65 11.18 -0.26 8.56
N ASP A 66 12.42 -0.61 8.88
CA ASP A 66 13.57 -0.27 8.04
C ASP A 66 13.90 -1.50 7.21
N LEU A 67 13.90 -1.34 5.89
CA LEU A 67 13.90 -2.45 4.94
C LEU A 67 14.81 -2.20 3.74
N GLN A 68 15.22 -3.30 3.12
CA GLN A 68 15.93 -3.33 1.84
C GLN A 68 15.05 -4.02 0.81
N LEU A 69 15.11 -3.52 -0.43
CA LEU A 69 14.36 -4.07 -1.56
C LEU A 69 15.29 -4.96 -2.38
N ILE A 70 14.96 -6.25 -2.50
CA ILE A 70 15.77 -7.21 -3.23
C ILE A 70 15.08 -7.54 -4.56
N VAL A 71 15.84 -7.45 -5.65
CA VAL A 71 15.43 -7.86 -7.01
C VAL A 71 16.59 -8.60 -7.66
N GLY A 72 16.34 -9.77 -8.22
CA GLY A 72 17.38 -10.64 -8.78
C GLY A 72 18.44 -11.04 -7.75
N GLY A 73 18.04 -11.17 -6.48
CA GLY A 73 18.95 -11.50 -5.37
C GLY A 73 19.85 -10.36 -4.90
N ALA A 74 19.75 -9.16 -5.47
CA ALA A 74 20.56 -8.00 -5.10
C ALA A 74 19.71 -6.90 -4.46
N ALA A 75 20.25 -6.28 -3.41
CA ALA A 75 19.62 -5.11 -2.79
C ALA A 75 19.72 -3.89 -3.73
N LYS A 76 18.57 -3.27 -3.97
CA LYS A 76 18.46 -2.02 -4.73
C LYS A 76 19.03 -0.85 -3.95
N THR A 77 19.64 0.08 -4.70
CA THR A 77 20.40 1.19 -4.14
C THR A 77 19.82 2.54 -4.53
N PHE A 78 20.16 3.56 -3.76
CA PHE A 78 19.89 4.96 -4.04
C PHE A 78 21.03 5.85 -3.56
N SER A 79 21.04 7.08 -4.03
CA SER A 79 21.86 8.18 -3.53
C SER A 79 20.95 9.34 -3.11
N ASP A 80 21.52 10.42 -2.58
CA ASP A 80 20.73 11.61 -2.25
C ASP A 80 20.25 12.35 -3.53
N ASN A 81 20.86 12.10 -4.68
CA ASN A 81 20.51 12.74 -5.95
C ASN A 81 19.49 11.93 -6.78
N ALA A 82 19.54 10.61 -6.69
CA ALA A 82 18.69 9.71 -7.47
C ALA A 82 18.58 8.33 -6.82
N ALA A 83 17.48 7.64 -7.06
CA ALA A 83 17.27 6.24 -6.67
C ALA A 83 17.11 5.35 -7.90
N ASP A 84 17.38 4.04 -7.74
CA ASP A 84 16.90 3.05 -8.71
C ASP A 84 15.38 3.25 -8.94
N PRO A 85 14.88 3.26 -10.19
CA PRO A 85 13.47 3.51 -10.48
C PRO A 85 12.51 2.63 -9.67
N VAL A 86 12.89 1.39 -9.38
CA VAL A 86 12.08 0.46 -8.59
C VAL A 86 11.93 0.94 -7.14
N VAL A 87 12.95 1.58 -6.56
CA VAL A 87 12.89 2.15 -5.20
C VAL A 87 11.90 3.31 -5.15
N SER A 88 11.98 4.23 -6.12
CA SER A 88 11.04 5.36 -6.22
C SER A 88 9.61 4.87 -6.43
N ALA A 89 9.40 3.91 -7.33
CA ALA A 89 8.09 3.31 -7.59
C ALA A 89 7.53 2.61 -6.33
N PHE A 90 8.37 1.89 -5.59
CA PHE A 90 7.98 1.26 -4.33
C PHE A 90 7.54 2.29 -3.27
N VAL A 91 8.27 3.40 -3.14
CA VAL A 91 7.90 4.50 -2.24
C VAL A 91 6.55 5.09 -2.62
N THR A 92 6.34 5.39 -3.91
CA THR A 92 5.05 5.87 -4.43
C THR A 92 3.92 4.89 -4.12
N ALA A 93 4.16 3.60 -4.35
CA ALA A 93 3.19 2.54 -4.10
C ALA A 93 2.86 2.37 -2.60
N CYS A 94 3.83 2.53 -1.70
CA CYS A 94 3.61 2.54 -0.25
C CYS A 94 2.80 3.76 0.20
N ALA A 95 3.16 4.94 -0.29
CA ALA A 95 2.47 6.20 0.03
C ALA A 95 1.00 6.15 -0.45
N ALA A 96 0.75 5.64 -1.66
CA ALA A 96 -0.60 5.43 -2.19
C ALA A 96 -1.44 4.44 -1.37
N ARG A 97 -0.78 3.49 -0.70
CA ARG A 97 -1.40 2.51 0.21
C ARG A 97 -1.49 3.00 1.66
N GLY A 98 -1.17 4.27 1.90
CA GLY A 98 -1.40 4.93 3.19
C GLY A 98 -0.22 4.92 4.16
N ALA A 99 1.00 4.55 3.72
CA ALA A 99 2.20 4.87 4.49
C ALA A 99 2.34 6.40 4.60
N THR A 100 2.58 6.92 5.81
CA THR A 100 2.65 8.37 6.04
C THR A 100 4.01 8.84 6.52
N GLY A 101 4.86 7.94 7.04
CA GLY A 101 6.25 8.24 7.39
C GLY A 101 7.21 7.45 6.50
N ILE A 102 7.99 8.15 5.66
CA ILE A 102 8.93 7.50 4.73
C ILE A 102 10.30 8.18 4.82
N GLY A 103 11.35 7.42 5.08
CA GLY A 103 12.71 7.95 5.24
C GLY A 103 13.73 7.26 4.35
N ALA A 104 14.57 8.02 3.66
CA ALA A 104 15.71 7.49 2.91
C ALA A 104 16.79 8.56 2.77
N GLY A 105 18.06 8.14 2.77
CA GLY A 105 19.18 9.05 2.55
C GLY A 105 20.49 8.40 2.94
N VAL A 106 21.54 8.69 2.19
CA VAL A 106 22.86 8.07 2.39
C VAL A 106 23.39 8.37 3.79
N GLY A 107 23.24 9.62 4.24
CA GLY A 107 23.57 10.06 5.60
C GLY A 107 22.53 9.70 6.67
N TYR A 108 21.55 8.83 6.38
CA TYR A 108 20.55 8.36 7.35
C TYR A 108 20.72 6.87 7.66
N MET A 109 20.54 5.99 6.67
CA MET A 109 20.63 4.53 6.84
C MET A 109 21.43 3.86 5.71
N GLY A 110 22.34 4.62 5.09
CA GLY A 110 23.10 4.19 3.93
C GLY A 110 22.29 4.27 2.63
N ASP A 111 22.83 3.64 1.60
CA ASP A 111 22.35 3.70 0.21
C ASP A 111 21.35 2.59 -0.16
N ARG A 112 20.98 1.72 0.79
CA ARG A 112 20.15 0.52 0.54
C ARG A 112 18.91 0.41 1.43
N THR A 113 18.91 1.09 2.57
CA THR A 113 17.87 0.92 3.58
C THR A 113 16.93 2.10 3.58
N ILE A 114 15.64 1.82 3.44
CA ILE A 114 14.57 2.82 3.54
C ILE A 114 13.70 2.53 4.76
N HIS A 115 13.18 3.58 5.38
CA HIS A 115 12.16 3.50 6.41
C HIS A 115 10.78 3.65 5.76
N VAL A 116 9.86 2.76 6.08
CA VAL A 116 8.45 2.85 5.68
C VAL A 116 7.57 2.55 6.89
N GLY A 117 6.61 3.43 7.16
CA GLY A 117 5.65 3.23 8.24
C GLY A 117 4.59 4.32 8.29
N PHE A 118 3.97 4.44 9.46
CA PHE A 118 2.93 5.43 9.74
C PHE A 118 3.46 6.58 10.62
N GLY A 119 2.55 7.40 11.15
CA GLY A 119 2.86 8.44 12.13
C GLY A 119 3.34 7.88 13.48
N THR A 120 3.64 8.80 14.40
CA THR A 120 4.12 8.49 15.76
C THR A 120 3.10 7.79 16.66
N SER A 121 1.83 7.77 16.25
CA SER A 121 0.71 7.10 16.91
C SER A 121 -0.33 6.64 15.87
N VAL A 122 -1.43 6.04 16.32
CA VAL A 122 -2.58 5.69 15.47
C VAL A 122 -3.37 6.92 14.98
N ASP A 123 -3.27 8.03 15.71
CA ASP A 123 -3.97 9.29 15.41
C ASP A 123 -3.12 10.25 14.58
N ASP A 124 -1.80 10.06 14.58
CA ASP A 124 -0.88 10.84 13.77
C ASP A 124 -0.98 10.43 12.29
N ARG A 125 -1.72 11.22 11.52
CA ARG A 125 -1.89 11.08 10.08
C ARG A 125 -0.98 12.03 9.28
N SER A 126 -0.01 12.67 9.93
CA SER A 126 0.92 13.57 9.24
C SER A 126 1.74 12.82 8.19
N GLN A 127 1.84 13.41 7.01
CA GLN A 127 2.66 12.92 5.91
C GLN A 127 4.05 13.56 6.01
N LEU A 128 5.09 12.73 6.11
CA LEU A 128 6.44 13.21 6.35
C LEU A 128 7.47 12.36 5.62
N THR A 129 8.34 13.04 4.88
CA THR A 129 9.60 12.46 4.39
C THR A 129 10.79 12.99 5.18
N TRP A 130 11.85 12.18 5.32
CA TRP A 130 13.13 12.63 5.89
C TRP A 130 14.32 11.90 5.26
N GLY A 131 15.50 12.51 5.40
CA GLY A 131 16.76 11.95 4.94
C GLY A 131 17.86 12.10 5.98
N ALA A 132 19.05 12.52 5.55
CA ALA A 132 20.26 12.51 6.37
C ALA A 132 20.04 13.05 7.80
N GLY A 133 20.52 12.29 8.80
CA GLY A 133 20.33 12.62 10.22
C GLY A 133 18.89 12.56 10.73
N GLY A 134 17.96 11.93 9.99
CA GLY A 134 16.56 11.81 10.39
C GLY A 134 15.76 13.11 10.26
N LYS A 135 16.20 14.04 9.40
CA LYS A 135 15.60 15.38 9.27
C LYS A 135 14.83 15.54 7.97
N SER A 136 13.64 16.15 8.05
CA SER A 136 12.79 16.40 6.88
C SER A 136 13.41 17.36 5.87
N VAL A 137 14.13 18.38 6.35
CA VAL A 137 14.87 19.31 5.48
C VAL A 137 15.97 18.65 4.65
N ASN A 138 16.38 17.44 5.03
CA ASN A 138 17.43 16.67 4.36
C ASN A 138 16.87 15.52 3.51
N ALA A 139 15.55 15.46 3.28
CA ALA A 139 14.95 14.44 2.43
C ALA A 139 15.47 14.59 0.97
N PRO A 140 15.95 13.50 0.34
CA PRO A 140 16.26 13.51 -1.09
C PRO A 140 15.07 13.95 -1.91
N ARG A 141 15.29 14.74 -2.97
CA ARG A 141 14.19 15.24 -3.81
C ARG A 141 13.37 14.13 -4.45
N TRP A 142 14.02 13.05 -4.88
CA TRP A 142 13.34 11.88 -5.45
C TRP A 142 12.40 11.22 -4.43
N LEU A 143 12.78 11.20 -3.15
CA LEU A 143 11.99 10.60 -2.07
C LEU A 143 10.72 11.41 -1.83
N THR A 144 10.86 12.74 -1.68
CA THR A 144 9.72 13.64 -1.48
C THR A 144 8.78 13.59 -2.67
N ALA A 145 9.30 13.67 -3.90
CA ALA A 145 8.48 13.58 -5.11
C ALA A 145 7.72 12.24 -5.22
N ALA A 146 8.39 11.12 -4.93
CA ALA A 146 7.76 9.79 -4.98
C ALA A 146 6.65 9.64 -3.92
N ALA A 147 6.90 10.09 -2.69
CA ALA A 147 5.91 10.04 -1.61
C ALA A 147 4.71 10.95 -1.89
N GLU A 148 4.95 12.20 -2.33
CA GLU A 148 3.90 13.14 -2.72
C GLU A 148 3.05 12.60 -3.86
N ALA A 149 3.67 11.99 -4.88
CA ALA A 149 2.94 11.35 -5.96
C ALA A 149 1.97 10.29 -5.41
N GLY A 150 2.43 9.40 -4.53
CA GLY A 150 1.57 8.37 -3.94
C GLY A 150 0.45 8.93 -3.07
N TRP A 151 0.75 9.91 -2.21
CA TRP A 151 -0.26 10.58 -1.38
C TRP A 151 -1.29 11.34 -2.21
N ASN A 152 -0.90 11.92 -3.33
CA ASN A 152 -1.81 12.59 -4.25
C ASN A 152 -2.61 11.59 -5.09
N SER A 153 -2.02 10.45 -5.48
CA SER A 153 -2.75 9.33 -6.09
C SER A 153 -3.82 8.79 -5.16
N ALA A 154 -3.56 8.66 -3.85
CA ALA A 154 -4.60 8.27 -2.89
C ALA A 154 -5.76 9.29 -2.79
N LYS A 155 -5.48 10.58 -3.05
CA LYS A 155 -6.51 11.63 -3.15
C LYS A 155 -7.24 11.64 -4.49
N THR A 156 -6.64 11.08 -5.54
CA THR A 156 -7.15 11.06 -6.92
C THR A 156 -7.57 9.68 -7.42
N LEU A 157 -7.52 8.63 -6.58
CA LEU A 157 -8.34 7.45 -6.79
C LEU A 157 -9.75 7.98 -7.06
N PRO A 158 -10.40 7.64 -8.18
CA PRO A 158 -11.80 7.95 -8.31
C PRO A 158 -12.46 7.25 -7.11
N LEU A 159 -12.84 8.03 -6.09
CA LEU A 159 -13.54 7.61 -4.86
C LEU A 159 -14.97 7.15 -5.17
N LYS A 160 -15.17 6.71 -6.41
CA LYS A 160 -16.39 6.21 -6.97
C LYS A 160 -15.95 5.25 -8.06
N ALA A 161 -16.23 3.98 -7.85
CA ALA A 161 -16.36 3.08 -8.98
C ALA A 161 -17.44 3.68 -9.91
N GLU A 162 -17.10 4.01 -11.15
CA GLU A 162 -17.99 4.72 -12.09
C GLU A 162 -18.51 3.81 -13.20
N LYS A 163 -17.87 2.66 -13.43
CA LYS A 163 -18.21 1.72 -14.50
C LYS A 163 -18.27 0.30 -13.97
N PRO A 164 -19.19 -0.54 -14.48
CA PRO A 164 -19.16 -1.98 -14.19
C PRO A 164 -17.80 -2.57 -14.58
N GLY A 165 -17.34 -3.59 -13.86
CA GLY A 165 -16.03 -4.17 -14.06
C GLY A 165 -15.51 -4.87 -12.82
N ARG A 166 -14.22 -5.24 -12.83
CA ARG A 166 -13.60 -5.87 -11.66
C ARG A 166 -13.01 -4.83 -10.74
N TYR A 167 -13.23 -5.04 -9.45
CA TYR A 167 -12.83 -4.15 -8.39
C TYR A 167 -12.25 -4.92 -7.22
N GLN A 168 -11.53 -4.20 -6.40
CA GLN A 168 -10.94 -4.64 -5.14
C GLN A 168 -11.50 -3.77 -4.01
N VAL A 169 -11.79 -4.39 -2.87
CA VAL A 169 -12.11 -3.67 -1.64
C VAL A 169 -10.86 -2.95 -1.12
N ILE A 170 -10.97 -1.63 -0.90
CA ILE A 170 -9.92 -0.78 -0.31
C ILE A 170 -10.23 -0.32 1.12
N ALA A 171 -11.35 -0.79 1.70
CA ALA A 171 -11.71 -0.47 3.08
C ALA A 171 -10.78 -1.21 4.07
N ARG A 172 -10.00 -0.45 4.85
CA ARG A 172 -9.04 -0.97 5.83
C ARG A 172 -9.66 -1.93 6.84
N SER A 173 -10.88 -1.63 7.32
CA SER A 173 -11.60 -2.44 8.30
C SER A 173 -12.59 -3.43 7.66
N GLY A 174 -12.46 -3.64 6.35
CA GLY A 174 -13.42 -4.39 5.54
C GLY A 174 -14.65 -3.57 5.14
N LEU A 175 -15.35 -4.07 4.13
CA LEU A 175 -16.50 -3.43 3.50
C LEU A 175 -17.76 -4.28 3.73
N LYS A 176 -18.82 -3.66 4.24
CA LYS A 176 -20.09 -4.36 4.50
C LYS A 176 -20.80 -4.66 3.19
N LEU A 177 -21.10 -5.93 2.94
CA LEU A 177 -22.03 -6.39 1.91
C LEU A 177 -23.44 -6.33 2.47
N ARG A 178 -24.35 -5.67 1.76
CA ARG A 178 -25.74 -5.44 2.18
C ARG A 178 -26.73 -5.97 1.16
N LEU A 179 -27.93 -6.30 1.61
CA LEU A 179 -29.02 -6.77 0.75
C LEU A 179 -29.65 -5.68 -0.14
N GLY A 180 -29.26 -4.42 0.02
CA GLY A 180 -29.75 -3.33 -0.80
C GLY A 180 -28.86 -2.07 -0.75
N PRO A 181 -29.14 -1.09 -1.62
CA PRO A 181 -28.30 0.09 -1.83
C PRO A 181 -28.53 1.17 -0.76
N GLY A 182 -28.25 0.85 0.50
CA GLY A 182 -28.48 1.76 1.63
C GLY A 182 -28.02 1.18 2.97
N THR A 183 -27.85 2.05 3.96
CA THR A 183 -27.43 1.64 5.32
C THR A 183 -28.56 1.01 6.15
N GLU A 184 -29.80 1.20 5.72
CA GLU A 184 -31.03 0.64 6.26
C GLU A 184 -31.22 -0.85 5.92
N PHE A 185 -30.55 -1.34 4.87
CA PHE A 185 -30.56 -2.75 4.50
C PHE A 185 -29.60 -3.54 5.39
N GLU A 186 -29.98 -4.78 5.71
CA GLU A 186 -29.16 -5.69 6.51
C GLU A 186 -27.77 -5.92 5.88
N ALA A 187 -26.73 -5.94 6.72
CA ALA A 187 -25.38 -6.31 6.31
C ALA A 187 -25.17 -7.81 6.55
N VAL A 188 -24.99 -8.57 5.48
CA VAL A 188 -24.88 -10.04 5.51
C VAL A 188 -23.44 -10.51 5.68
N GLU A 189 -22.47 -9.70 5.23
CA GLU A 189 -21.05 -10.05 5.31
C GLU A 189 -20.17 -8.80 5.45
N THR A 190 -18.94 -8.98 5.93
CA THR A 190 -17.87 -7.97 5.86
C THR A 190 -16.74 -8.49 4.99
N LEU A 191 -16.62 -7.96 3.78
CA LEU A 191 -15.58 -8.29 2.82
C LEU A 191 -14.23 -7.73 3.31
N PRO A 192 -13.19 -8.54 3.51
CA PRO A 192 -11.87 -8.06 3.90
C PRO A 192 -11.26 -7.05 2.92
N LEU A 193 -10.27 -6.29 3.39
CA LEU A 193 -9.41 -5.49 2.52
C LEU A 193 -8.75 -6.39 1.47
N GLY A 194 -8.74 -5.96 0.20
CA GLY A 194 -8.14 -6.71 -0.88
C GLY A 194 -9.07 -7.72 -1.56
N THR A 195 -10.28 -7.96 -1.03
CA THR A 195 -11.26 -8.85 -1.68
C THR A 195 -11.57 -8.34 -3.08
N GLU A 196 -11.31 -9.18 -4.09
CA GLU A 196 -11.72 -8.93 -5.46
C GLU A 196 -13.20 -9.27 -5.63
N LEU A 197 -13.90 -8.49 -6.45
CA LEU A 197 -15.31 -8.66 -6.77
C LEU A 197 -15.61 -8.07 -8.15
N THR A 198 -16.73 -8.47 -8.72
CA THR A 198 -17.26 -7.87 -9.95
C THR A 198 -18.38 -6.91 -9.60
N VAL A 199 -18.24 -5.65 -10.04
CA VAL A 199 -19.33 -4.67 -9.99
C VAL A 199 -20.17 -4.80 -11.26
N VAL A 200 -21.45 -5.11 -11.09
CA VAL A 200 -22.40 -5.30 -12.18
C VAL A 200 -23.11 -3.99 -12.53
N ALA A 201 -23.42 -3.16 -11.54
CA ALA A 201 -24.07 -1.87 -11.73
C ALA A 201 -23.82 -0.92 -10.54
N PHE A 202 -24.08 0.37 -10.74
CA PHE A 202 -24.23 1.33 -9.66
C PHE A 202 -25.68 1.75 -9.50
N GLU A 203 -26.09 1.88 -8.25
CA GLU A 203 -27.46 2.19 -7.86
C GLU A 203 -27.45 3.28 -6.76
N SER A 204 -28.64 3.86 -6.53
CA SER A 204 -28.94 5.08 -5.73
C SER A 204 -28.86 6.41 -6.50
N GLU A 205 -29.47 7.47 -5.93
CA GLU A 205 -29.57 8.81 -6.53
C GLU A 205 -28.21 9.39 -6.98
N ASN A 206 -27.12 8.93 -6.37
CA ASN A 206 -25.76 9.37 -6.69
C ASN A 206 -24.85 8.24 -7.17
N ASN A 207 -25.38 7.06 -7.55
CA ASN A 207 -24.57 5.88 -7.88
C ASN A 207 -23.56 5.54 -6.76
N ALA A 208 -23.99 5.70 -5.50
CA ALA A 208 -23.11 5.54 -4.33
C ALA A 208 -22.91 4.07 -3.95
N TRP A 209 -23.82 3.20 -4.39
CA TRP A 209 -23.80 1.77 -4.09
C TRP A 209 -23.48 0.97 -5.34
N ALA A 210 -22.52 0.07 -5.22
CA ALA A 210 -22.16 -0.89 -6.25
C ALA A 210 -22.88 -2.19 -5.97
N LYS A 211 -23.60 -2.70 -6.97
CA LYS A 211 -24.18 -4.04 -6.96
C LYS A 211 -23.14 -5.04 -7.43
N VAL A 212 -22.91 -6.10 -6.66
CA VAL A 212 -21.73 -6.95 -6.81
C VAL A 212 -22.07 -8.43 -6.97
N ASP A 213 -21.17 -9.12 -7.68
CA ASP A 213 -21.06 -10.56 -7.81
C ASP A 213 -19.65 -10.94 -7.33
N LEU A 214 -19.57 -11.70 -6.24
CA LEU A 214 -18.33 -12.07 -5.57
C LEU A 214 -17.66 -13.27 -6.25
N GLN A 215 -18.45 -14.21 -6.77
CA GLN A 215 -17.95 -15.47 -7.34
C GLN A 215 -17.71 -15.36 -8.86
N GLY A 216 -18.24 -14.31 -9.50
CA GLY A 216 -18.17 -14.11 -10.94
C GLY A 216 -19.06 -15.08 -11.74
N ASP A 217 -20.07 -15.66 -11.10
CA ASP A 217 -20.96 -16.67 -11.69
C ASP A 217 -22.26 -16.07 -12.28
N GLY A 218 -22.41 -14.74 -12.19
CA GLY A 218 -23.57 -13.99 -12.64
C GLY A 218 -24.69 -13.90 -11.61
N LEU A 219 -24.53 -14.50 -10.42
CA LEU A 219 -25.44 -14.31 -9.29
C LEU A 219 -25.00 -13.08 -8.48
N LEU A 220 -25.99 -12.38 -7.92
CA LEU A 220 -25.75 -11.14 -7.20
C LEU A 220 -25.75 -11.40 -5.70
N ASP A 221 -24.64 -11.07 -5.02
CA ASP A 221 -24.51 -11.23 -3.57
C ASP A 221 -25.07 -10.02 -2.80
N GLY A 222 -25.19 -8.86 -3.46
CA GLY A 222 -25.80 -7.67 -2.88
C GLY A 222 -25.10 -6.37 -3.29
N HIS A 223 -25.00 -5.45 -2.34
CA HIS A 223 -24.50 -4.10 -2.54
C HIS A 223 -23.42 -3.72 -1.54
N VAL A 224 -22.44 -2.95 -2.03
CA VAL A 224 -21.37 -2.37 -1.23
C VAL A 224 -21.22 -0.89 -1.55
N LEU A 225 -20.65 -0.10 -0.64
CA LEU A 225 -20.45 1.33 -0.87
C LEU A 225 -19.30 1.53 -1.89
N ALA A 226 -19.62 2.12 -3.05
CA ALA A 226 -18.73 2.21 -4.21
C ALA A 226 -17.44 3.02 -3.94
N THR A 227 -17.45 3.88 -2.92
CA THR A 227 -16.28 4.68 -2.53
C THR A 227 -15.14 3.85 -1.94
N PHE A 228 -15.44 2.62 -1.51
CA PHE A 228 -14.47 1.68 -0.96
C PHE A 228 -14.05 0.62 -1.97
N LEU A 229 -14.26 0.87 -3.27
CA LEU A 229 -13.83 0.01 -4.36
C LEU A 229 -12.79 0.72 -5.21
N ALA A 230 -11.74 0.00 -5.60
CA ALA A 230 -10.77 0.43 -6.60
C ALA A 230 -10.79 -0.53 -7.80
N PRO A 231 -10.74 -0.04 -9.05
CA PRO A 231 -10.72 -0.91 -10.21
C PRO A 231 -9.48 -1.79 -10.19
N VAL A 232 -9.64 -3.07 -10.54
CA VAL A 232 -8.53 -3.99 -10.76
C VAL A 232 -8.21 -3.93 -12.24
N ASP A 233 -7.21 -3.13 -12.60
CA ASP A 233 -6.71 -3.09 -13.97
C ASP A 233 -6.22 -4.49 -14.37
N ASN A 234 -6.93 -5.10 -15.32
CA ASN A 234 -6.32 -6.12 -16.15
C ASN A 234 -5.50 -5.38 -17.22
N PRO A 235 -4.22 -5.69 -17.46
CA PRO A 235 -3.62 -5.36 -18.74
C PRO A 235 -4.41 -6.15 -19.78
N THR A 236 -5.32 -5.51 -20.51
CA THR A 236 -5.98 -6.15 -21.65
C THR A 236 -4.91 -6.45 -22.69
N GLY A 237 -4.46 -7.70 -22.72
CA GLY A 237 -3.72 -8.27 -23.83
C GLY A 237 -4.64 -8.44 -25.04
N ASN A 238 -4.30 -7.69 -26.10
CA ASN A 238 -4.49 -7.91 -27.53
C ASN A 238 -5.90 -7.97 -28.16
N GLU A 239 -6.12 -7.03 -29.10
CA GLU A 239 -6.75 -7.36 -30.38
C GLU A 239 -5.75 -7.05 -31.51
N ALA A 240 -5.31 -8.10 -32.18
CA ALA A 240 -4.57 -8.03 -33.43
C ALA A 240 -5.57 -7.69 -34.55
N ALA A 241 -5.44 -6.51 -35.15
CA ALA A 241 -5.97 -6.25 -36.49
C ALA A 241 -4.89 -6.61 -37.52
N PRO A 242 -5.18 -7.41 -38.57
CA PRO A 242 -4.22 -7.65 -39.63
C PRO A 242 -3.96 -6.36 -40.43
N GLU A 243 -2.69 -6.06 -40.70
CA GLU A 243 -2.30 -5.03 -41.68
C GLU A 243 -2.75 -5.44 -43.09
N PRO A 244 -3.29 -4.52 -43.92
CA PRO A 244 -3.57 -4.80 -45.32
C PRO A 244 -2.26 -4.90 -46.12
N GLU A 245 -2.16 -5.94 -46.95
CA GLU A 245 -1.09 -6.10 -47.94
C GLU A 245 -1.05 -4.89 -48.89
N ALA A 246 0.14 -4.33 -49.07
CA ALA A 246 0.39 -3.33 -50.10
C ALA A 246 0.37 -4.00 -51.49
N ALA A 247 -0.47 -3.47 -52.36
CA ALA A 247 -0.44 -3.70 -53.80
C ALA A 247 0.81 -3.09 -54.45
#